data_AF-A0AB39NNM3-F1
#
_entry.id   AF-A0AB39NNM3-F1
#
_cell.length_a   1.000
_cell.length_b   1.000
_cell.length_c   1.000
_cell.angle_alpha   90.00
_cell.angle_beta   90.00
_cell.angle_gamma   90.00
#
_symmetry.space_group_name_H-M   'P 1'
#
loop_
_entity.id
_entity.type
_entity.pdbx_description
1 polymer ?
#
loop_
_entity_poly.entity_id
_entity_poly.type
_entity_poly.pdbx_seq_one_letter_code
_entity_poly.pdbx_strand_id
1 'polypeptide(L)' 'MPVFDPEVVLGSGGDNAVLNYCTDESKASTRNLKTGQVEGNPPGTDPEVFYSVSMTKNEQGVWQTVSVRSERGGCQK' A
#
# COMPACT_ATOMS: atom_id res chain seq x y z
N MET A 1 -1.03 -8.96 -6.52
CA MET A 1 -0.66 -8.32 -5.25
C MET A 1 -1.69 -8.75 -4.22
N PRO A 2 -1.58 -9.97 -3.67
CA PRO A 2 -2.35 -10.35 -2.49
C PRO A 2 -2.12 -9.34 -1.37
N VAL A 3 -3.18 -8.98 -0.64
CA VAL A 3 -3.14 -8.08 0.53
C VAL A 3 -3.27 -8.94 1.80
N PHE A 4 -2.51 -8.61 2.84
CA PHE A 4 -2.54 -9.31 4.13
C PHE A 4 -2.27 -8.36 5.32
N ASP A 5 -2.51 -8.85 6.53
CA ASP A 5 -2.37 -8.15 7.81
C ASP A 5 -2.92 -6.71 7.87
N PRO A 6 -4.21 -6.49 7.51
CA PRO A 6 -4.80 -5.18 7.59
C PRO A 6 -5.07 -4.76 9.04
N GLU A 7 -4.70 -3.53 9.38
CA GLU A 7 -5.00 -2.88 10.66
C GLU A 7 -5.52 -1.46 10.40
N VAL A 8 -6.55 -1.05 11.16
CA VAL A 8 -7.10 0.30 11.09
C VAL A 8 -6.98 0.97 12.45
N VAL A 9 -6.39 2.16 12.47
CA VAL A 9 -6.38 3.06 13.62
C VAL A 9 -7.29 4.26 13.33
N LEU A 10 -8.36 4.42 14.11
CA LEU A 10 -9.24 5.58 14.03
C LEU A 10 -8.71 6.71 14.91
N GLY A 11 -8.67 7.93 14.37
CA GLY A 11 -8.39 9.12 15.14
C GLY A 11 -9.55 9.47 16.07
N SER A 12 -9.27 10.21 17.15
CA SER A 12 -10.24 10.53 18.22
C SER A 12 -11.54 11.21 17.76
N GLY A 13 -11.51 11.86 16.59
CA GLY A 13 -12.69 12.50 15.98
C GLY A 13 -13.50 11.62 15.03
N GLY A 14 -13.10 10.38 14.76
CA GLY A 14 -13.84 9.44 13.89
C GLY A 14 -13.81 9.75 12.37
N ASP A 15 -13.30 10.91 11.98
CA ASP A 15 -13.19 11.37 10.60
C ASP A 15 -11.78 11.25 10.02
N ASN A 16 -10.81 10.76 10.81
CA ASN A 16 -9.46 10.46 10.36
C ASN A 16 -9.13 9.01 10.68
N ALA A 17 -8.40 8.35 9.78
CA ALA A 17 -7.95 6.99 9.97
C ALA A 17 -6.57 6.76 9.37
N VAL A 18 -5.85 5.78 9.88
CA VAL A 18 -4.69 5.18 9.24
C VAL A 18 -5.01 3.71 8.96
N LEU A 19 -4.96 3.32 7.68
CA LEU A 19 -5.05 1.93 7.24
C LEU A 19 -3.63 1.44 6.96
N ASN A 20 -3.18 0.47 7.77
CA ASN A 20 -1.94 -0.25 7.57
C ASN A 20 -2.25 -1.60 6.93
N TYR A 21 -1.45 -2.03 5.95
CA TYR A 21 -1.55 -3.36 5.37
C TYR A 21 -0.26 -3.74 4.66
N CYS A 22 -0.11 -5.04 4.39
CA CYS A 22 0.98 -5.56 3.60
C CYS A 22 0.49 -6.13 2.27
N THR A 23 1.41 -6.18 1.30
CA THR A 23 1.17 -6.79 0.00
C THR A 23 2.30 -7.72 -0.40
N ASP A 24 1.97 -8.84 -1.04
CA ASP A 24 2.94 -9.68 -1.74
C ASP A 24 3.05 -9.21 -3.20
N GLU A 25 4.15 -8.52 -3.50
CA GLU A 25 4.49 -8.04 -4.83
C GLU A 25 5.49 -8.94 -5.55
N SER A 26 5.68 -10.20 -5.13
CA SER A 26 6.65 -11.14 -5.75
C SER A 26 6.41 -11.40 -7.23
N LYS A 27 5.17 -11.21 -7.69
CA LYS A 27 4.76 -11.34 -9.10
C LYS A 27 4.49 -10.00 -9.78
N ALA A 28 4.82 -8.88 -9.13
CA ALA A 28 4.68 -7.56 -9.75
C ALA A 28 5.70 -7.38 -10.89
N SER A 29 5.27 -6.65 -11.92
CA SER A 29 6.15 -6.28 -13.03
C SER A 29 5.67 -4.97 -13.65
N THR A 30 6.62 -4.22 -14.19
CA THR A 30 6.38 -3.02 -14.97
C THR A 30 6.62 -3.32 -16.44
N ARG A 31 5.73 -2.81 -17.30
CA ARG A 31 5.90 -2.92 -18.76
C ARG A 31 6.18 -1.55 -19.36
N ASN A 32 7.26 -1.45 -20.11
CA ASN A 32 7.51 -0.29 -20.95
C ASN A 32 6.55 -0.32 -22.15
N LEU A 33 5.64 0.66 -22.24
CA LEU A 33 4.61 0.68 -23.29
C LEU A 33 5.16 0.97 -24.70
N LYS A 34 6.35 1.60 -24.81
CA LYS A 34 6.98 1.91 -26.10
C LYS A 34 7.75 0.72 -26.66
N THR A 35 8.50 0.01 -25.82
CA THR A 35 9.37 -1.11 -26.24
C THR A 35 8.73 -2.48 -26.04
N GLY A 36 7.69 -2.55 -25.21
CA GLY A 36 7.03 -3.80 -24.84
C GLY A 36 7.77 -4.63 -23.77
N GLN A 37 8.99 -4.20 -23.37
CA GLN A 37 9.81 -4.88 -22.36
C GLN A 37 9.10 -4.95 -21.00
N VAL A 38 9.18 -6.11 -20.36
CA VAL A 38 8.60 -6.38 -19.03
C VAL A 38 9.74 -6.61 -18.05
N GLU A 39 9.71 -5.92 -16.92
CA GLU A 39 10.71 -5.99 -15.86
C GLU A 39 10.02 -6.27 -14.53
N GLY A 40 10.48 -7.29 -13.81
CA GLY A 40 10.02 -7.58 -12.45
C GLY A 40 10.71 -6.71 -11.40
N ASN A 41 10.54 -7.08 -10.13
CA ASN A 41 11.27 -6.43 -9.04
C ASN A 41 12.79 -6.61 -9.21
N PRO A 42 13.62 -5.61 -8.84
CA PRO A 42 15.07 -5.76 -8.90
C PRO A 42 15.56 -6.95 -8.06
N PRO A 43 16.57 -7.71 -8.52
CA PRO A 43 17.14 -8.81 -7.76
C PRO A 43 17.64 -8.38 -6.38
N GLY A 44 17.39 -9.20 -5.36
CA GLY A 44 17.82 -8.94 -3.98
C GLY A 44 16.95 -7.94 -3.22
N THR A 45 15.83 -7.50 -3.79
CA THR A 45 14.83 -6.69 -3.08
C THR A 45 13.75 -7.56 -2.45
N ASP A 46 13.23 -7.14 -1.29
CA ASP A 46 12.12 -7.82 -0.63
C ASP A 46 10.82 -7.63 -1.45
N PRO A 47 10.13 -8.71 -1.85
CA PRO A 47 8.89 -8.57 -2.59
C PRO A 47 7.70 -8.11 -1.74
N GLU A 48 7.80 -8.16 -0.41
CA GLU A 48 6.72 -7.72 0.48
C GLU A 48 6.83 -6.21 0.76
N VAL A 49 5.70 -5.52 0.67
CA VAL A 49 5.64 -4.06 0.84
C VAL A 49 4.57 -3.72 1.86
N PHE A 50 5.00 -3.02 2.91
CA PHE A 50 4.12 -2.41 3.91
C PHE A 50 3.60 -1.08 3.38
N TYR A 51 2.30 -0.84 3.57
CA TYR A 51 1.63 0.40 3.24
C TYR A 51 0.98 0.99 4.50
N SER A 52 1.15 2.30 4.69
CA SER A 52 0.42 3.10 5.66
C SER A 52 -0.31 4.22 4.94
N VAL A 53 -1.64 4.17 4.98
CA VAL A 53 -2.54 5.05 4.24
C VAL A 53 -3.30 5.94 5.22
N SER A 54 -3.01 7.23 5.19
CA SER A 54 -3.80 8.22 5.93
C SER A 54 -5.06 8.54 5.14
N MET A 55 -6.20 8.50 5.81
CA MET A 55 -7.51 8.73 5.22
C MET A 55 -8.30 9.76 6.02
N THR A 56 -9.12 10.55 5.34
CA THR A 56 -10.11 11.42 5.97
C THR A 56 -11.50 11.10 5.42
N LYS A 57 -12.53 11.26 6.25
CA LYS A 57 -13.92 11.08 5.85
C LYS A 57 -14.50 12.43 5.45
N ASN A 58 -15.09 12.52 4.27
CA ASN A 58 -15.77 13.74 3.84
C ASN A 58 -17.16 13.87 4.48
N GLU A 59 -17.82 15.03 4.26
CA GLU A 59 -19.15 15.33 4.80
C GLU A 59 -20.25 14.36 4.36
N GLN A 60 -20.04 13.62 3.26
CA GLN A 60 -20.96 12.59 2.77
C GLN A 60 -20.70 11.21 3.41
N GLY A 61 -19.73 11.11 4.31
CA GLY A 61 -19.36 9.88 4.99
C GLY A 61 -18.38 8.99 4.19
N VAL A 62 -17.81 9.49 3.10
CA VAL A 62 -16.91 8.73 2.22
C VAL A 62 -15.46 8.93 2.63
N TRP A 63 -14.74 7.83 2.84
CA TRP A 63 -13.30 7.85 3.12
C TRP A 63 -12.49 8.19 1.86
N GLN A 64 -11.54 9.09 2.00
CA GLN A 64 -10.65 9.57 0.95
C GLN A 64 -9.20 9.45 1.40
N THR A 65 -8.34 8.95 0.51
CA THR A 65 -6.90 8.87 0.77
C THR A 65 -6.30 10.27 0.76
N VAL A 66 -5.58 10.61 1.83
CA VAL A 66 -4.83 11.86 1.97
C VAL A 66 -3.37 11.64 1.59
N SER A 67 -2.77 10.55 2.07
CA SER A 67 -1.38 10.21 1.78
C SER A 67 -1.14 8.71 1.87
N VAL A 68 -0.14 8.24 1.15
CA VAL A 68 0.33 6.86 1.21
C VAL A 68 1.83 6.87 1.45
N ARG A 69 2.28 6.16 2.48
CA ARG A 69 3.70 5.79 2.67
C ARG A 69 3.84 4.29 2.43
N SER A 70 4.90 3.90 1.75
CA SER A 70 5.24 2.50 1.51
C SER A 70 6.66 2.19 1.94
N GLU A 71 6.90 1.00 2.47
CA GLU A 71 8.21 0.52 2.89
C GLU A 71 8.41 -0.95 2.49
N ARG A 72 9.40 -1.20 1.65
CA ARG A 72 9.74 -2.54 1.17
C ARG A 72 10.48 -3.32 2.26
N GLY A 73 10.06 -4.56 2.52
CA GLY A 73 10.52 -5.35 3.65
C GLY A 73 10.05 -4.83 5.01
N GLY A 74 9.09 -3.90 5.03
CA GLY A 74 8.54 -3.30 6.25
C GLY A 74 7.39 -4.09 6.88
N CYS A 75 7.03 -5.24 6.32
CA CYS A 75 6.01 -6.11 6.88
C CYS A 75 6.52 -6.76 8.17
N GLN A 76 5.72 -6.71 9.24
CA GLN A 76 6.06 -7.42 10.48
C GLN A 76 6.02 -8.93 10.23
N LYS A 77 6.92 -9.69 10.86
CA LYS A 77 6.88 -11.16 10.88
C LYS A 77 6.09 -11.68 12.06
#